data_AF-A0A401NQ45-F1
#
_entry.id   AF-A0A401NQ45-F1
#
_cell.length_a   1.000
_cell.length_b   1.000
_cell.length_c   1.000
_cell.angle_alpha   90.00
_cell.angle_beta   90.00
_cell.angle_gamma   90.00
#
_symmetry.space_group_name_H-M   'P 1'
#
loop_
_entity.id
_entity.type
_entity.pdbx_description
1 polymer ?
#
loop_
_entity_poly.entity_id
_entity_poly.type
_entity_poly.pdbx_seq_one_letter_code
_entity_poly.pdbx_strand_id
1 'polypeptide(L)'
;VKFSELTIDMFRMLQALEREPINLASQLNKTGSQEPTEKPSKRENPHKYLLYKPTFSQLYTFLSASFKELPGNSVLLVYLSATGVFPTGRCDYEGPYDFGGVLTNNNRDAGSMEVIQKRNNSFKEMHCLHPGDFFPFTRKPLFLIVDSSNSIAYKNFINLFGQPLVCLLSPTAYPKGLQDQTQRGSLFTLFLYNPLMAFLFMCRLTSMRKGMWDKCQEYLHKIYRDIAHLLTKSRTVGPGGVDDSSNPAQTSKFTPEKAEMTEKLQ
;
A
#
# COMPACT_ATOMS: atom_id res chain seq x y z
N VAL A 1 17.08 9.71 -8.83
CA VAL A 1 16.91 9.94 -7.38
C VAL A 1 18.27 10.22 -6.79
N LYS A 2 18.49 11.40 -6.22
CA LYS A 2 19.70 11.64 -5.43
C LYS A 2 19.53 10.96 -4.06
N PHE A 3 20.62 10.54 -3.41
CA PHE A 3 20.51 9.89 -2.08
C PHE A 3 19.79 10.76 -1.04
N SER A 4 19.91 12.08 -1.16
CA SER A 4 19.20 13.08 -0.33
C SER A 4 17.68 13.11 -0.51
N GLU A 5 17.15 12.44 -1.55
CA GLU A 5 15.72 12.40 -1.89
C GLU A 5 15.10 11.03 -1.57
N LEU A 6 15.86 10.11 -0.98
CA LEU A 6 15.38 8.79 -0.60
C LEU A 6 15.02 8.78 0.89
N THR A 7 13.73 8.69 1.18
CA THR A 7 13.23 8.55 2.55
C THR A 7 13.30 7.08 3.02
N ILE A 8 13.31 6.86 4.33
CA ILE A 8 13.44 5.51 4.93
C ILE A 8 12.29 4.60 4.51
N ASP A 9 11.07 5.12 4.49
CA ASP A 9 9.88 4.38 4.07
C ASP A 9 9.94 4.00 2.59
N MET A 10 10.37 4.90 1.70
CA MET A 10 10.61 4.58 0.29
C MET A 10 11.62 3.43 0.15
N PHE A 11 12.76 3.51 0.86
CA PHE A 11 13.76 2.45 0.85
C PHE A 11 13.21 1.11 1.34
N ARG A 12 12.48 1.09 2.46
CA ARG A 12 11.91 -0.14 3.02
C ARG A 12 10.80 -0.72 2.14
N MET A 13 9.95 0.11 1.55
CA MET A 13 8.95 -0.32 0.58
C MET A 13 9.59 -0.94 -0.66
N LEU A 14 10.70 -0.37 -1.15
CA LEU A 14 11.44 -0.96 -2.27
C LEU A 14 11.96 -2.35 -1.91
N GLN A 15 12.61 -2.50 -0.75
CA GLN A 15 13.14 -3.77 -0.28
C GLN A 15 12.04 -4.82 -0.08
N ALA A 16 10.88 -4.43 0.46
CA ALA A 16 9.74 -5.33 0.62
C ALA A 16 9.22 -5.90 -0.71
N LEU A 17 9.47 -5.19 -1.82
CA LEU A 17 9.10 -5.62 -3.18
C LEU A 17 10.30 -6.16 -3.98
N GLU A 18 11.48 -6.28 -3.38
CA GLU A 18 12.64 -6.92 -4.01
C GLU A 18 12.51 -8.43 -3.90
N ARG A 19 12.69 -9.10 -5.04
CA ARG A 19 12.90 -10.54 -5.04
C ARG A 19 14.29 -10.82 -4.51
N GLU A 20 14.39 -11.77 -3.59
CA GLU A 20 15.69 -12.33 -3.22
C GLU A 20 16.35 -12.98 -4.44
N PRO A 21 17.66 -12.77 -4.66
CA PRO A 21 18.37 -13.41 -5.75
C PRO A 21 18.35 -14.94 -5.56
N ILE A 22 17.67 -15.63 -6.47
CA ILE A 22 17.51 -17.10 -6.51
C ILE A 22 18.86 -17.86 -6.41
N ASN A 23 19.96 -17.18 -6.78
CA ASN A 23 21.29 -17.78 -6.83
C ASN A 23 21.89 -18.11 -5.45
N LEU A 24 21.51 -17.45 -4.34
CA LEU A 24 22.09 -17.79 -3.04
C LEU A 24 21.52 -19.10 -2.45
N ALA A 25 20.22 -19.35 -2.60
CA ALA A 25 19.58 -20.56 -2.07
C ALA A 25 20.00 -21.84 -2.84
N SER A 26 20.29 -21.71 -4.13
CA SER A 26 20.66 -22.85 -4.98
C SER A 26 22.11 -23.33 -4.79
N GLN A 27 22.99 -22.54 -4.18
CA GLN A 27 24.39 -22.93 -3.95
C GLN A 27 24.62 -23.68 -2.63
N LEU A 28 23.71 -23.58 -1.66
CA LEU A 28 23.89 -24.29 -0.38
C LEU A 28 23.46 -25.78 -0.43
N ASN A 29 22.69 -26.18 -1.46
CA ASN A 29 22.04 -27.49 -1.53
C ASN A 29 22.55 -28.40 -2.67
N LYS A 30 23.69 -28.11 -3.31
CA LYS A 30 24.24 -28.97 -4.37
C LYS A 30 25.37 -29.87 -3.86
N THR A 31 25.00 -30.89 -3.10
CA THR A 31 25.73 -32.17 -3.07
C THR A 31 24.85 -33.23 -3.71
N GLY A 32 25.11 -33.54 -4.99
CA GLY A 32 24.68 -34.78 -5.62
C GLY A 32 23.53 -34.69 -6.62
N SER A 33 23.78 -35.29 -7.80
CA SER A 33 22.87 -35.67 -8.89
C SER A 33 22.20 -34.56 -9.73
N GLN A 34 22.59 -34.51 -11.00
CA GLN A 34 22.01 -33.72 -12.08
C GLN A 34 20.73 -34.39 -12.60
N GLU A 35 19.63 -33.65 -12.61
CA GLU A 35 18.42 -33.89 -13.40
C GLU A 35 18.19 -32.64 -14.27
N PRO A 36 17.58 -32.74 -15.47
CA PRO A 36 17.49 -31.66 -16.44
C PRO A 36 16.51 -30.58 -15.94
N THR A 37 17.06 -29.60 -15.23
CA THR A 37 16.36 -28.41 -14.73
C THR A 37 15.64 -27.68 -15.86
N GLU A 38 14.30 -27.67 -15.83
CA GLU A 38 13.51 -26.59 -16.41
C GLU A 38 14.18 -25.26 -16.04
N LYS A 39 14.51 -24.44 -17.03
CA LYS A 39 15.10 -23.12 -16.77
C LYS A 39 14.15 -22.40 -15.81
N PRO A 40 14.57 -22.04 -14.59
CA PRO A 40 13.71 -21.26 -13.71
C PRO A 40 13.37 -19.99 -14.47
N SER A 41 12.08 -19.79 -14.77
CA SER A 41 11.59 -18.58 -15.43
C SER A 41 12.27 -17.39 -14.75
N LYS A 42 13.08 -16.62 -15.50
CA LYS A 42 13.73 -15.41 -14.98
C LYS A 42 12.61 -14.44 -14.66
N ARG A 43 12.06 -14.52 -13.45
CA ARG A 43 11.03 -13.59 -12.99
C ARG A 43 11.74 -12.30 -12.61
N GLU A 44 11.55 -11.28 -13.42
CA GLU A 44 12.18 -9.98 -13.20
C GLU A 44 11.58 -9.26 -11.98
N ASN A 45 12.37 -8.37 -11.39
CA ASN A 45 11.88 -7.45 -10.37
C ASN A 45 10.82 -6.51 -10.98
N PRO A 46 9.84 -6.06 -10.20
CA PRO A 46 8.88 -5.08 -10.69
C PRO A 46 9.58 -3.77 -11.09
N HIS A 47 9.07 -3.11 -12.12
CA HIS A 47 9.50 -1.76 -12.48
C HIS A 47 9.14 -0.80 -11.34
N LYS A 48 10.09 0.05 -10.93
CA LYS A 48 9.94 0.96 -9.78
C LYS A 48 10.18 2.41 -10.19
N TYR A 49 9.22 3.28 -9.89
CA TYR A 49 9.40 4.73 -9.96
C TYR A 49 9.44 5.31 -8.55
N LEU A 50 10.41 6.17 -8.28
CA LEU A 50 10.59 6.84 -7.01
C LEU A 50 10.41 8.33 -7.22
N LEU A 51 9.34 8.88 -6.64
CA LEU A 51 9.00 10.28 -6.75
C LEU A 51 9.09 10.92 -5.36
N TYR A 52 10.10 11.75 -5.15
CA TYR A 52 10.26 12.52 -3.93
C TYR A 52 9.62 13.90 -4.09
N LYS A 53 8.61 14.20 -3.26
CA LYS A 53 7.82 15.44 -3.32
C LYS A 53 7.40 15.83 -4.76
N PRO A 54 6.76 14.92 -5.53
CA PRO A 54 6.33 15.24 -6.89
C PRO A 54 5.22 16.28 -6.89
N THR A 55 5.17 17.08 -7.95
CA THR A 55 3.95 17.84 -8.28
C THR A 55 2.84 16.90 -8.74
N PHE A 56 1.58 17.35 -8.69
CA PHE A 56 0.45 16.59 -9.23
C PHE A 56 0.70 16.12 -10.67
N SER A 57 1.13 17.02 -11.55
CA SER A 57 1.38 16.70 -12.96
C SER A 57 2.51 15.67 -13.14
N GLN A 58 3.57 15.76 -12.34
CA GLN A 58 4.65 14.77 -12.38
C GLN A 58 4.11 13.39 -11.98
N LEU A 59 3.43 13.30 -10.83
CA LEU A 59 2.84 12.05 -10.36
C LEU A 59 1.89 11.44 -11.41
N TYR A 60 0.98 12.24 -11.95
CA TYR A 60 0.00 11.79 -12.94
C TYR A 60 0.65 11.30 -14.25
N THR A 61 1.76 11.93 -14.66
CA THR A 61 2.55 11.50 -15.82
C THR A 61 3.13 10.11 -15.60
N PHE A 62 3.76 9.88 -14.44
CA PHE A 62 4.33 8.56 -14.11
C PHE A 62 3.26 7.49 -13.92
N LEU A 63 2.10 7.81 -13.34
CA LEU A 63 0.96 6.89 -13.26
C LEU A 63 0.46 6.50 -14.65
N SER A 64 0.34 7.47 -15.55
CA SER A 64 -0.10 7.25 -16.94
C SER A 64 0.89 6.39 -17.73
N ALA A 65 2.18 6.66 -17.61
CA ALA A 65 3.24 5.84 -18.21
C ALA A 65 3.22 4.41 -17.67
N SER A 66 3.18 4.26 -16.34
CA SER A 66 3.13 2.95 -15.67
C SER A 66 1.91 2.15 -16.11
N PHE A 67 0.74 2.78 -16.18
CA PHE A 67 -0.50 2.14 -16.63
C PHE A 67 -0.42 1.65 -18.08
N LYS A 68 0.18 2.46 -18.97
CA LYS A 68 0.37 2.11 -20.39
C LYS A 68 1.32 0.92 -20.55
N GLU A 69 2.41 0.90 -19.78
CA GLU A 69 3.45 -0.12 -19.84
C GLU A 69 3.09 -1.40 -19.06
N LEU A 70 2.03 -1.37 -18.23
CA LEU A 70 1.66 -2.49 -17.35
C LEU A 70 1.21 -3.72 -18.16
N PRO A 71 1.88 -4.88 -18.03
CA PRO A 71 1.47 -6.14 -18.65
C PRO A 71 0.06 -6.58 -18.22
N GLY A 72 -0.59 -7.43 -19.03
CA GLY A 72 -1.97 -7.88 -18.77
C GLY A 72 -2.15 -8.65 -17.45
N ASN A 73 -1.12 -9.35 -16.98
CA ASN A 73 -1.14 -10.16 -15.74
C ASN A 73 -0.42 -9.46 -14.57
N SER A 74 -0.29 -8.14 -14.63
CA SER A 74 0.42 -7.34 -13.63
C SER A 74 -0.53 -6.41 -12.88
N VAL A 75 -0.11 -5.99 -11.69
CA VAL A 75 -0.84 -5.05 -10.83
C VAL A 75 -0.05 -3.76 -10.75
N LEU A 76 -0.74 -2.61 -10.80
CA LEU A 76 -0.13 -1.33 -10.48
C LEU A 76 -0.17 -1.13 -8.97
N LEU A 77 1.00 -1.10 -8.32
CA LEU A 77 1.12 -0.77 -6.91
C LEU A 77 1.54 0.69 -6.76
N VAL A 78 0.78 1.46 -5.97
CA VAL A 78 1.09 2.85 -5.65
C VAL A 78 1.18 3.00 -4.14
N TYR A 79 2.35 3.43 -3.67
CA TYR A 79 2.58 3.82 -2.28
C TYR A 79 2.61 5.34 -2.18
N LEU A 80 1.70 5.90 -1.38
CA LEU A 80 1.60 7.34 -1.12
C LEU A 80 1.98 7.60 0.33
N SER A 81 2.97 8.46 0.55
CA SER A 81 3.42 8.91 1.87
C SER A 81 3.50 10.42 1.86
N ALA A 82 2.46 11.08 2.38
CA ALA A 82 2.36 12.54 2.38
C ALA A 82 1.24 13.06 3.28
N THR A 83 1.31 14.34 3.62
CA THR A 83 0.31 15.06 4.42
C THR A 83 -1.07 15.01 3.76
N GLY A 84 -2.11 14.77 4.56
CA GLY A 84 -3.49 14.78 4.10
C GLY A 84 -4.02 16.20 3.89
N VAL A 85 -4.86 16.37 2.87
CA VAL A 85 -5.68 17.56 2.64
C VAL A 85 -7.11 17.20 3.06
N PHE A 86 -7.67 17.94 4.01
CA PHE A 86 -9.00 17.70 4.55
C PHE A 86 -10.04 18.57 3.82
N PRO A 87 -11.31 18.14 3.77
CA PRO A 87 -12.35 18.89 3.08
C PRO A 87 -12.62 20.25 3.73
N THR A 88 -12.78 21.28 2.90
CA THR A 88 -13.08 22.65 3.32
C THR A 88 -14.57 22.93 3.14
N GLY A 89 -15.37 22.67 4.18
CA GLY A 89 -16.80 22.99 4.22
C GLY A 89 -17.74 21.77 4.19
N ARG A 90 -19.05 22.02 4.30
CA ARG A 90 -20.08 20.97 4.18
C ARG A 90 -20.45 20.84 2.70
N CYS A 91 -20.26 19.65 2.13
CA CYS A 91 -20.74 19.31 0.80
C CYS A 91 -21.95 18.37 0.96
N ASP A 92 -23.09 18.71 0.37
CA ASP A 92 -24.28 17.84 0.37
C ASP A 92 -24.11 16.63 -0.57
N TYR A 93 -23.03 16.61 -1.35
CA TYR A 93 -22.69 15.53 -2.27
C TYR A 93 -21.41 14.82 -1.82
N GLU A 94 -21.52 13.54 -1.44
CA GLU A 94 -20.40 12.70 -1.00
C GLU A 94 -19.67 12.06 -2.19
N GLY A 95 -19.12 12.90 -3.07
CA GLY A 95 -18.33 12.44 -4.21
C GLY A 95 -16.89 12.07 -3.83
N PRO A 96 -16.17 11.35 -4.71
CA PRO A 96 -14.79 10.92 -4.49
C PRO A 96 -13.76 12.08 -4.52
N TYR A 97 -14.23 13.31 -4.71
CA TYR A 97 -13.44 14.55 -4.65
C TYR A 97 -13.80 15.42 -3.45
N ASP A 98 -14.75 15.00 -2.60
CA ASP A 98 -15.32 15.82 -1.52
C ASP A 98 -14.73 15.47 -0.15
N PHE A 99 -13.96 14.39 -0.06
CA PHE A 99 -13.27 13.96 1.17
C PHE A 99 -11.84 14.50 1.29
N GLY A 100 -11.40 15.35 0.35
CA GLY A 100 -10.00 15.75 0.20
C GLY A 100 -9.13 14.59 -0.30
N GLY A 101 -7.89 14.54 0.14
CA GLY A 101 -6.93 13.54 -0.36
C GLY A 101 -5.52 13.73 0.18
N VAL A 102 -4.52 13.50 -0.68
CA VAL A 102 -3.09 13.58 -0.34
C VAL A 102 -2.45 14.79 -1.01
N LEU A 103 -1.66 15.55 -0.24
CA LEU A 103 -0.97 16.74 -0.75
C LEU A 103 0.15 16.36 -1.71
N THR A 104 0.21 17.06 -2.84
CA THR A 104 1.32 17.05 -3.80
C THR A 104 2.09 18.35 -3.71
N ASN A 105 3.30 18.37 -4.25
CA ASN A 105 4.16 19.55 -4.18
C ASN A 105 3.68 20.66 -5.14
N ASN A 106 3.84 21.92 -4.74
CA ASN A 106 3.54 23.11 -5.54
C ASN A 106 4.83 23.85 -5.99
N ASN A 107 6.02 23.35 -5.64
CA ASN A 107 7.31 24.00 -5.95
C ASN A 107 7.42 25.48 -5.47
N ARG A 108 6.55 25.90 -4.54
CA ARG A 108 6.53 27.24 -3.93
C ARG A 108 6.87 27.11 -2.44
N ASP A 109 7.66 28.06 -1.93
CA ASP A 109 8.11 28.05 -0.54
C ASP A 109 6.93 28.05 0.45
N ALA A 110 7.01 27.16 1.45
CA ALA A 110 5.98 26.91 2.45
C ALA A 110 5.53 28.16 3.24
N GLY A 111 6.32 29.23 3.23
CA GLY A 111 6.01 30.49 3.93
C GLY A 111 4.86 31.31 3.33
N SER A 112 4.37 30.99 2.13
CA SER A 112 3.25 31.70 1.49
C SER A 112 1.88 31.01 1.69
N MET A 113 1.87 29.78 2.24
CA MET A 113 0.69 28.92 2.28
C MET A 113 -0.36 29.39 3.30
N GLU A 114 0.07 29.86 4.48
CA GLU A 114 -0.85 30.31 5.55
C GLU A 114 -1.65 31.57 5.16
N VAL A 115 -1.12 32.39 4.24
CA VAL A 115 -1.72 33.66 3.83
C VAL A 115 -2.71 33.47 2.67
N ILE A 116 -2.52 32.46 1.82
CA ILE A 116 -3.37 32.21 0.64
C ILE A 116 -4.56 31.30 0.98
N GLN A 117 -4.42 30.36 1.92
CA GLN A 117 -5.53 29.51 2.38
C GLN A 117 -6.71 30.33 2.95
N LYS A 118 -6.47 31.55 3.44
CA LYS A 118 -7.51 32.46 3.91
C LYS A 118 -8.26 33.22 2.80
N ARG A 119 -7.82 33.18 1.54
CA ARG A 119 -8.34 34.11 0.51
C ARG A 119 -9.31 33.55 -0.52
N ASN A 120 -9.51 32.24 -0.66
CA ASN A 120 -10.52 31.72 -1.60
C ASN A 120 -11.07 30.36 -1.16
N ASN A 121 -12.16 30.39 -0.39
CA ASN A 121 -12.85 29.21 0.12
C ASN A 121 -13.80 28.55 -0.91
N SER A 122 -13.70 28.91 -2.21
CA SER A 122 -14.65 28.51 -3.25
C SER A 122 -14.18 27.37 -4.15
N PHE A 123 -12.87 27.07 -4.19
CA PHE A 123 -12.30 26.06 -5.07
C PHE A 123 -11.55 24.98 -4.28
N LYS A 124 -11.56 23.74 -4.80
CA LYS A 124 -10.80 22.63 -4.24
C LYS A 124 -9.30 22.85 -4.46
N GLU A 125 -8.48 22.32 -3.55
CA GLU A 125 -7.02 22.43 -3.61
C GLU A 125 -6.47 21.78 -4.89
N MET A 126 -5.79 22.58 -5.73
CA MET A 126 -5.23 22.10 -7.01
C MET A 126 -4.11 21.08 -6.80
N HIS A 127 -3.35 21.22 -5.71
CA HIS A 127 -2.25 20.32 -5.38
C HIS A 127 -2.69 19.18 -4.47
N CYS A 128 -3.94 18.76 -4.55
CA CYS A 128 -4.47 17.61 -3.82
C CYS A 128 -4.76 16.47 -4.80
N LEU A 129 -4.13 15.32 -4.55
CA LEU A 129 -4.48 14.06 -5.19
C LEU A 129 -5.68 13.47 -4.47
N HIS A 130 -6.84 13.44 -5.12
CA HIS A 130 -8.07 12.89 -4.57
C HIS A 130 -8.21 11.40 -4.95
N PRO A 131 -9.04 10.63 -4.24
CA PRO A 131 -9.42 9.28 -4.66
C PRO A 131 -9.94 9.23 -6.10
N GLY A 132 -10.75 10.20 -6.50
CA GLY A 132 -11.33 10.26 -7.85
C GLY A 132 -10.28 10.34 -8.97
N ASP A 133 -9.08 10.89 -8.70
CA ASP A 133 -8.00 10.98 -9.69
C ASP A 133 -7.44 9.59 -10.08
N PHE A 134 -7.76 8.55 -9.30
CA PHE A 134 -7.34 7.18 -9.61
C PHE A 134 -8.30 6.42 -10.53
N PHE A 135 -9.51 6.92 -10.77
CA PHE A 135 -10.48 6.20 -11.62
C PHE A 135 -9.94 5.80 -12.99
N PRO A 136 -9.17 6.64 -13.72
CA PRO A 136 -8.58 6.24 -14.99
C PRO A 136 -7.77 4.93 -14.90
N PHE A 137 -7.06 4.74 -13.79
CA PHE A 137 -6.14 3.62 -13.56
C PHE A 137 -6.83 2.37 -13.00
N THR A 138 -8.08 2.45 -12.55
CA THR A 138 -8.88 1.28 -12.11
C THR A 138 -9.30 0.35 -13.25
N ARG A 139 -8.98 0.70 -14.51
CA ARG A 139 -9.09 -0.17 -15.70
C ARG A 139 -8.14 -1.36 -15.71
N LYS A 140 -7.13 -1.37 -14.81
CA LYS A 140 -6.23 -2.49 -14.56
C LYS A 140 -6.24 -2.79 -13.04
N PRO A 141 -5.78 -3.97 -12.61
CA PRO A 141 -5.66 -4.26 -11.18
C PRO A 141 -4.81 -3.20 -10.47
N LEU A 142 -5.34 -2.63 -9.39
CA LEU A 142 -4.72 -1.52 -8.66
C LEU A 142 -4.58 -1.85 -7.18
N PHE A 143 -3.38 -1.63 -6.64
CA PHE A 143 -3.07 -1.77 -5.22
C PHE A 143 -2.58 -0.41 -4.69
N LEU A 144 -3.37 0.22 -3.83
CA LEU A 144 -3.02 1.48 -3.16
C LEU A 144 -2.60 1.22 -1.72
N ILE A 145 -1.49 1.83 -1.31
CA ILE A 145 -1.08 1.96 0.09
C ILE A 145 -1.01 3.46 0.36
N VAL A 146 -1.89 3.95 1.24
CA VAL A 146 -2.03 5.38 1.56
C VAL A 146 -1.61 5.61 3.00
N ASP A 147 -0.36 6.04 3.19
CA ASP A 147 0.16 6.54 4.46
C ASP A 147 0.01 8.05 4.53
N SER A 148 -1.11 8.50 5.11
CA SER A 148 -1.46 9.92 5.19
C SER A 148 -2.36 10.22 6.39
N SER A 149 -2.29 11.44 6.92
CA SER A 149 -3.21 11.90 7.97
C SER A 149 -4.68 11.95 7.52
N ASN A 150 -4.94 12.00 6.20
CA ASN A 150 -6.27 11.87 5.61
C ASN A 150 -6.42 10.61 4.73
N SER A 151 -5.75 9.50 5.10
CA SER A 151 -5.87 8.22 4.39
C SER A 151 -7.32 7.75 4.26
N ILE A 152 -8.17 8.08 5.24
CA ILE A 152 -9.60 7.73 5.29
C ILE A 152 -10.40 8.24 4.08
N ALA A 153 -9.94 9.29 3.39
CA ALA A 153 -10.56 9.78 2.17
C ALA A 153 -10.67 8.67 1.09
N TYR A 154 -9.78 7.68 1.12
CA TYR A 154 -9.73 6.57 0.17
C TYR A 154 -10.54 5.36 0.62
N LYS A 155 -11.19 5.38 1.80
CA LYS A 155 -11.91 4.22 2.36
C LYS A 155 -13.04 3.71 1.48
N ASN A 156 -13.78 4.64 0.88
CA ASN A 156 -14.91 4.33 -0.01
C ASN A 156 -14.53 4.43 -1.49
N PHE A 157 -13.22 4.41 -1.81
CA PHE A 157 -12.77 4.41 -3.19
C PHE A 157 -13.14 3.07 -3.85
N ILE A 158 -13.90 3.15 -4.94
CA ILE A 158 -14.42 1.98 -5.64
C ILE A 158 -13.73 1.78 -7.00
N ASN A 159 -13.78 0.55 -7.50
CA ASN A 159 -13.44 0.27 -8.88
C ASN A 159 -14.65 0.49 -9.80
N LEU A 160 -14.49 1.26 -10.88
CA LEU A 160 -15.54 1.50 -11.88
C LEU A 160 -15.52 0.55 -13.08
N PHE A 161 -14.47 -0.25 -13.26
CA PHE A 161 -14.21 -1.11 -14.42
C PHE A 161 -14.14 -2.61 -14.07
N GLY A 162 -14.54 -2.99 -12.86
CA GLY A 162 -14.63 -4.40 -12.45
C GLY A 162 -13.30 -5.12 -12.26
N GLN A 163 -12.17 -4.39 -12.21
CA GLN A 163 -10.87 -4.97 -11.91
C GLN A 163 -10.65 -5.13 -10.39
N PRO A 164 -9.68 -5.95 -9.97
CA PRO A 164 -9.28 -6.00 -8.56
C PRO A 164 -8.75 -4.65 -8.07
N LEU A 165 -9.22 -4.22 -6.90
CA LEU A 165 -8.75 -3.02 -6.20
C LEU A 165 -8.50 -3.37 -4.74
N VAL A 166 -7.30 -3.05 -4.24
CA VAL A 166 -6.97 -3.12 -2.81
C VAL A 166 -6.51 -1.76 -2.36
N CYS A 167 -7.04 -1.27 -1.24
CA CYS A 167 -6.59 -0.05 -0.58
C CYS A 167 -6.21 -0.35 0.87
N LEU A 168 -4.93 -0.17 1.21
CA LEU A 168 -4.44 -0.22 2.59
C LEU A 168 -4.24 1.21 3.09
N LEU A 169 -4.88 1.55 4.20
CA LEU A 169 -4.91 2.90 4.74
C LEU A 169 -4.19 2.93 6.08
N SER A 170 -3.31 3.91 6.29
CA SER A 170 -2.68 4.10 7.59
C SER A 170 -3.71 4.52 8.66
N PRO A 171 -3.47 4.18 9.94
CA PRO A 171 -4.38 4.56 11.01
C PRO A 171 -4.44 6.09 11.16
N THR A 172 -5.65 6.64 11.24
CA THR A 172 -5.88 8.07 11.52
C THR A 172 -6.01 8.37 13.02
N ALA A 173 -5.98 7.34 13.87
CA ALA A 173 -6.03 7.46 15.33
C ALA A 173 -5.02 6.52 15.99
N TYR A 174 -4.41 6.99 17.08
CA TYR A 174 -3.45 6.25 17.89
C TYR A 174 -4.02 5.91 19.26
N PRO A 175 -3.59 4.80 19.90
CA PRO A 175 -4.00 4.47 21.27
C PRO A 175 -3.69 5.61 22.25
N LYS A 176 -4.60 5.86 23.21
CA LYS A 176 -4.50 6.97 24.19
C LYS A 176 -3.16 6.96 24.91
N GLY A 177 -2.33 7.97 24.65
CA GLY A 177 -0.99 8.20 25.23
C GLY A 177 0.19 7.75 24.36
N LEU A 178 -0.08 7.24 23.15
CA LEU A 178 0.88 7.32 22.04
C LEU A 178 0.61 8.66 21.36
N GLN A 179 1.54 9.63 21.48
CA GLN A 179 1.43 10.86 20.69
C GLN A 179 1.87 10.56 19.25
N ASP A 180 1.23 11.22 18.29
CA ASP A 180 1.66 11.20 16.90
C ASP A 180 3.07 11.83 16.81
N GLN A 181 4.08 10.98 16.62
CA GLN A 181 5.47 11.42 16.40
C GLN A 181 5.78 11.47 14.90
N THR A 182 4.84 11.96 14.08
CA THR A 182 5.01 12.16 12.63
C THR A 182 6.31 12.89 12.26
N GLN A 183 6.85 13.73 13.16
CA GLN A 183 8.15 14.40 13.01
C GLN A 183 9.36 13.44 12.95
N ARG A 184 9.21 12.19 13.41
CA ARG A 184 10.24 11.12 13.37
C ARG A 184 9.92 10.03 12.35
N GLY A 185 8.88 10.22 11.54
CA GLY A 185 8.34 9.21 10.62
C GLY A 185 7.03 8.60 11.12
N SER A 186 6.26 8.01 10.21
CA SER A 186 4.98 7.37 10.55
C SER A 186 5.20 6.07 11.32
N LEU A 187 4.20 5.66 12.10
CA LEU A 187 4.20 4.33 12.72
C LEU A 187 4.30 3.21 11.67
N PHE A 188 3.72 3.42 10.49
CA PHE A 188 3.85 2.51 9.35
C PHE A 188 5.33 2.34 8.95
N THR A 189 6.10 3.43 8.87
CA THR A 189 7.55 3.38 8.61
C THR A 189 8.29 2.56 9.68
N LEU A 190 7.91 2.69 10.96
CA LEU A 190 8.51 1.91 12.03
C LEU A 190 8.21 0.41 11.88
N PHE A 191 6.98 0.04 11.50
CA PHE A 191 6.62 -1.35 11.19
C PHE A 191 7.38 -1.90 9.98
N LEU A 192 7.56 -1.09 8.93
CA LEU A 192 8.38 -1.45 7.76
C LEU A 192 9.85 -1.64 8.12
N TYR A 193 10.37 -0.88 9.09
CA TYR A 193 11.75 -0.99 9.53
C TYR A 193 11.98 -2.19 10.47
N ASN A 194 11.16 -2.32 11.52
CA ASN A 194 11.25 -3.40 12.49
C ASN A 194 9.88 -3.61 13.20
N PRO A 195 9.12 -4.65 12.81
CA PRO A 195 7.77 -4.88 13.32
C PRO A 195 7.73 -5.19 14.82
N LEU A 196 8.77 -5.84 15.36
CA LEU A 196 8.85 -6.10 16.80
C LEU A 196 9.06 -4.82 17.58
N MET A 197 9.99 -3.95 17.15
CA MET A 197 10.18 -2.63 17.78
C MET A 197 8.90 -1.81 17.72
N ALA A 198 8.22 -1.80 16.57
CA ALA A 198 6.96 -1.10 16.40
C ALA A 198 5.89 -1.60 17.39
N PHE A 199 5.76 -2.91 17.54
CA PHE A 199 4.85 -3.52 18.51
C PHE A 199 5.20 -3.12 19.96
N LEU A 200 6.47 -3.23 20.37
CA LEU A 200 6.90 -2.83 21.71
C LEU A 200 6.66 -1.34 21.97
N PHE A 201 6.90 -0.50 20.97
CA PHE A 201 6.64 0.94 21.03
C PHE A 201 5.15 1.21 21.27
N MET A 202 4.24 0.58 20.53
CA MET A 202 2.80 0.71 20.75
C MET A 202 2.36 0.23 22.14
N CYS A 203 2.99 -0.83 22.65
CA CYS A 203 2.75 -1.36 24.00
C CYS A 203 3.43 -0.53 25.11
N ARG A 204 4.16 0.55 24.78
CA ARG A 204 4.98 1.35 25.70
C ARG A 204 6.02 0.56 26.48
N LEU A 205 6.54 -0.51 25.88
CA LEU A 205 7.64 -1.28 26.44
C LEU A 205 8.96 -0.66 26.00
N THR A 206 9.68 -0.07 26.95
CA THR A 206 10.95 0.63 26.69
C THR A 206 12.17 -0.29 26.73
N SER A 207 12.03 -1.49 27.29
CA SER A 207 13.11 -2.46 27.43
C SER A 207 12.58 -3.89 27.36
N MET A 208 13.41 -4.78 26.81
CA MET A 208 13.15 -6.21 26.71
C MET A 208 14.45 -6.98 26.93
N ARG A 209 14.39 -8.07 27.70
CA ARG A 209 15.53 -8.97 27.87
C ARG A 209 15.86 -9.62 26.52
N LYS A 210 17.15 -9.71 26.18
CA LYS A 210 17.64 -10.29 24.92
C LYS A 210 17.03 -11.67 24.61
N GLY A 211 17.00 -12.58 25.58
CA GLY A 211 16.42 -13.91 25.37
C GLY A 211 14.91 -13.93 25.09
N MET A 212 14.16 -12.90 25.51
CA MET A 212 12.75 -12.74 25.12
C MET A 212 12.64 -12.14 23.73
N TRP A 213 13.49 -11.16 23.42
CA TRP A 213 13.57 -10.55 22.09
C TRP A 213 13.82 -11.59 21.00
N ASP A 214 14.80 -12.47 21.20
CA ASP A 214 15.14 -13.52 20.26
C ASP A 214 13.95 -14.48 20.02
N LYS A 215 13.24 -14.87 21.09
CA LYS A 215 12.02 -15.69 20.99
C LYS A 215 10.90 -14.97 20.23
N CYS A 216 10.66 -13.69 20.50
CA CYS A 216 9.65 -12.91 19.79
C CYS A 216 9.98 -12.77 18.30
N GLN A 217 11.26 -12.63 17.94
CA GLN A 217 11.70 -12.65 16.55
C GLN A 217 11.40 -14.01 15.88
N GLU A 218 11.66 -15.13 16.55
CA GLU A 218 11.30 -16.46 16.04
C GLU A 218 9.79 -16.61 15.79
N TYR A 219 8.95 -16.11 16.70
CA TYR A 219 7.50 -16.09 16.50
C TYR A 219 7.10 -15.25 15.28
N LEU A 220 7.68 -14.07 15.09
CA LEU A 220 7.41 -13.24 13.91
C LEU A 220 7.82 -13.95 12.61
N HIS A 221 9.00 -14.58 12.59
CA HIS A 221 9.44 -15.37 11.43
C HIS A 221 8.49 -16.54 11.13
N LYS A 222 7.97 -17.20 12.16
CA LYS A 222 6.96 -18.26 11.99
C LYS A 222 5.68 -17.70 11.37
N ILE A 223 5.15 -16.59 11.91
CA ILE A 223 3.95 -15.93 11.38
C ILE A 223 4.13 -15.55 9.91
N TYR A 224 5.27 -14.95 9.54
CA TYR A 224 5.54 -14.59 8.14
C TYR A 224 5.61 -15.80 7.23
N ARG A 225 6.21 -16.90 7.69
CA ARG A 225 6.25 -18.16 6.94
C ARG A 225 4.85 -18.75 6.74
N ASP A 226 4.04 -18.73 7.79
CA ASP A 226 2.67 -19.25 7.75
C ASP A 226 1.80 -18.41 6.79
N ILE A 227 1.91 -17.07 6.84
CA ILE A 227 1.24 -16.16 5.90
C ILE A 227 1.68 -16.44 4.46
N ALA A 228 2.99 -16.53 4.20
CA ALA A 228 3.51 -16.80 2.85
C ALA A 228 3.03 -18.17 2.32
N HIS A 229 3.00 -19.17 3.17
CA HIS A 229 2.50 -20.50 2.84
C HIS A 229 0.98 -20.50 2.55
N LEU A 230 0.19 -19.76 3.33
CA LEU A 230 -1.25 -19.59 3.06
C LEU A 230 -1.50 -18.87 1.73
N LEU A 231 -0.75 -17.80 1.44
CA LEU A 231 -0.87 -17.03 0.20
C LEU A 231 -0.51 -17.88 -1.04
N THR A 232 0.55 -18.69 -0.95
CA THR A 232 1.01 -19.54 -2.06
C THR A 232 0.14 -20.77 -2.30
N LYS A 233 -0.55 -21.29 -1.27
CA LYS A 233 -1.49 -22.40 -1.42
C LYS A 233 -2.91 -21.98 -1.82
N SER A 234 -3.21 -20.68 -1.76
CA SER A 234 -4.52 -20.17 -2.16
C SER A 234 -4.76 -20.40 -3.65
N ARG A 235 -5.68 -21.32 -3.98
CA ARG A 235 -6.01 -21.72 -5.36
C ARG A 235 -6.66 -20.61 -6.19
N THR A 236 -7.09 -19.51 -5.58
CA THR A 236 -7.65 -18.33 -6.26
C THR A 236 -6.59 -17.36 -6.80
N VAL A 237 -5.30 -17.61 -6.55
CA VAL A 237 -4.16 -16.74 -6.96
C VAL A 237 -3.27 -17.43 -8.02
N GLY A 238 -3.81 -18.41 -8.75
CA GLY A 238 -3.14 -19.02 -9.89
C GLY A 238 -3.10 -18.09 -11.10
N PRO A 239 -2.10 -18.20 -12.00
CA PRO A 239 -2.19 -17.56 -13.31
C PRO A 239 -3.43 -18.15 -13.99
N GLY A 240 -4.31 -17.30 -14.52
CA GLY A 240 -5.55 -17.73 -15.19
C GLY A 240 -5.29 -18.90 -16.12
N GLY A 241 -5.64 -20.10 -15.63
CA GLY A 241 -5.75 -21.28 -16.46
C GLY A 241 -6.98 -21.07 -17.30
N VAL A 242 -6.80 -21.18 -18.61
CA VAL A 242 -7.86 -21.25 -19.61
C VAL A 242 -8.95 -22.17 -19.08
N ASP A 243 -10.12 -21.59 -18.76
CA ASP A 243 -11.33 -22.37 -18.56
C ASP A 243 -11.69 -22.97 -19.92
N ASP A 244 -11.30 -24.23 -20.09
CA ASP A 244 -11.82 -25.10 -21.14
C ASP A 244 -13.23 -25.53 -20.71
N SER A 245 -14.19 -24.60 -20.78
CA SER A 245 -15.57 -24.85 -20.40
C SER A 245 -16.39 -25.34 -21.60
N SER A 246 -16.16 -26.59 -21.99
CA SER A 246 -17.21 -27.44 -22.56
C SER A 246 -17.99 -28.11 -21.43
N ASN A 247 -18.75 -27.33 -20.64
CA ASN A 247 -19.86 -27.89 -19.86
C ASN A 247 -20.83 -26.78 -19.36
N PRO A 248 -22.12 -26.78 -19.76
CA PRO A 248 -23.08 -25.81 -19.28
C PRO A 248 -23.95 -26.42 -18.17
N ALA A 249 -23.66 -26.14 -16.90
CA ALA A 249 -24.66 -26.16 -15.83
C ALA A 249 -24.06 -25.72 -14.49
N GLN A 250 -24.47 -24.54 -14.01
CA GLN A 250 -24.88 -24.23 -12.62
C GLN A 250 -24.60 -22.77 -12.31
N THR A 251 -25.53 -21.91 -12.70
CA THR A 251 -25.70 -20.58 -12.14
C THR A 251 -26.31 -20.70 -10.74
N SER A 252 -25.49 -20.62 -9.69
CA SER A 252 -25.97 -20.30 -8.35
C SER A 252 -25.75 -18.82 -8.08
N LYS A 253 -26.86 -18.10 -7.89
CA LYS A 253 -26.90 -16.70 -7.50
C LYS A 253 -26.34 -16.56 -6.07
N PHE A 254 -25.31 -15.74 -5.89
CA PHE A 254 -24.83 -15.34 -4.57
C PHE A 254 -25.49 -14.01 -4.18
N THR A 255 -26.40 -14.05 -3.21
CA THR A 255 -26.89 -12.87 -2.48
C THR A 255 -26.01 -12.64 -1.26
N PRO A 256 -25.55 -11.41 -0.97
CA PRO A 256 -24.76 -11.14 0.23
C PRO A 256 -25.69 -10.97 1.44
N GLU A 257 -25.60 -11.90 2.39
CA GLU A 257 -26.24 -11.80 3.70
C GLU A 257 -25.40 -10.87 4.60
N LYS A 258 -26.06 -9.85 5.17
CA LYS A 258 -25.46 -8.91 6.12
C LYS A 258 -25.22 -9.64 7.45
N ALA A 259 -23.96 -9.84 7.83
CA ALA A 259 -23.59 -10.23 9.18
C ALA A 259 -23.48 -8.96 10.06
N GLU A 260 -24.53 -8.69 10.82
CA GLU A 260 -24.57 -7.65 11.85
C GLU A 260 -24.12 -8.26 13.18
N MET A 261 -22.91 -7.94 13.63
CA MET A 261 -22.37 -8.42 14.91
C MET A 261 -22.53 -7.31 15.96
N THR A 262 -23.67 -7.32 16.65
CA THR A 262 -23.90 -6.56 17.88
C THR A 262 -23.08 -7.17 19.02
N GLU A 263 -22.10 -6.44 19.53
CA GLU A 263 -21.46 -6.74 20.80
C GLU A 263 -21.93 -5.73 21.84
N LYS A 264 -22.85 -6.17 22.70
CA LYS A 264 -23.14 -5.56 24.00
C LYS A 264 -22.01 -5.94 24.94
N LEU A 265 -21.39 -4.96 25.59
CA LEU A 265 -20.66 -5.20 26.83
C LEU A 265 -21.10 -4.18 27.88
N GLN A 266 -21.23 -4.74 29.08
CA GLN A 266 -21.80 -4.23 30.34
C GLN A 266 -21.08 -3.01 30.90
#